data_AF-A0AAV4LA29-F1
#
_entry.id   AF-A0AAV4LA29-F1
#
_cell.length_a   1.000
_cell.length_b   1.000
_cell.length_c   1.000
_cell.angle_alpha   90.00
_cell.angle_beta   90.00
_cell.angle_gamma   90.00
#
_symmetry.space_group_name_H-M   'P 1'
#
loop_
_entity.id
_entity.type
_entity.pdbx_description
1 polymer ?
#
loop_
_entity_poly.entity_id
_entity_poly.type
_entity_poly.pdbx_seq_one_letter_code
_entity_poly.pdbx_strand_id
1 'polypeptide(L)' 'MGFFYNLLRFVKIVLITAMTILFFRALLFPNALDMLVLFLLSFVLLVMFISRPL' A
#
# COMPACT_ATOMS: atom_id res chain seq x y z
N MET A 1 8.29 -19.10 -13.06
CA MET A 1 8.21 -17.62 -12.88
C MET A 1 6.82 -17.09 -12.51
N GLY A 2 5.72 -17.77 -12.87
CA GLY A 2 4.35 -17.27 -12.59
C GLY A 2 3.95 -17.18 -11.11
N PHE A 3 4.44 -18.06 -10.23
CA PHE A 3 4.10 -18.05 -8.80
C PHE A 3 4.57 -16.78 -8.09
N PHE A 4 5.83 -16.36 -8.30
CA PHE A 4 6.38 -15.12 -7.73
C PHE A 4 5.66 -13.88 -8.25
N TYR A 5 5.25 -13.89 -9.52
CA TYR A 5 4.48 -12.77 -10.10
C TYR A 5 3.08 -12.67 -9.46
N ASN A 6 2.39 -13.80 -9.29
CA ASN A 6 1.09 -13.83 -8.62
C ASN A 6 1.20 -13.45 -7.14
N LEU A 7 2.26 -13.86 -6.45
CA LEU A 7 2.51 -13.47 -5.07
C LEU A 7 2.75 -11.96 -4.94
N LEU A 8 3.55 -11.37 -5.82
CA LEU A 8 3.76 -9.92 -5.86
C LEU A 8 2.47 -9.16 -6.16
N ARG A 9 1.63 -9.68 -7.06
CA ARG A 9 0.31 -9.11 -7.35
C ARG A 9 -0.62 -9.18 -6.14
N PHE A 10 -0.63 -10.30 -5.43
CA PHE A 10 -1.39 -10.46 -4.20
C PHE A 10 -0.95 -9.46 -3.13
N VAL A 11 0.37 -9.30 -2.91
CA VAL A 11 0.92 -8.31 -1.97
C VAL A 11 0.50 -6.89 -2.34
N LYS A 12 0.55 -6.51 -3.63
CA LYS A 12 0.08 -5.19 -4.10
C LYS A 12 -1.40 -4.97 -3.77
N ILE A 13 -2.26 -5.96 -3.99
CA ILE A 13 -3.69 -5.88 -3.69
C ILE A 13 -3.90 -5.68 -2.18
N VAL A 14 -3.26 -6.50 -1.35
CA VAL A 14 -3.36 -6.39 0.12
C VAL A 14 -2.88 -5.02 0.60
N LEU A 15 -1.81 -4.49 0.03
CA LEU A 15 -1.27 -3.18 0.40
C LEU A 15 -2.23 -2.04 0.05
N ILE A 16 -2.88 -2.10 -1.12
CA ILE A 16 -3.93 -1.15 -1.52
C ILE A 16 -5.12 -1.23 -0.56
N THR A 17 -5.57 -2.45 -0.24
CA THR A 17 -6.69 -2.64 0.71
C THR A 17 -6.36 -2.08 2.08
N ALA A 18 -5.15 -2.31 2.59
CA ALA A 18 -4.69 -1.77 3.87
C ALA A 18 -4.66 -0.23 3.86
N MET A 19 -4.16 0.38 2.77
CA MET A 19 -4.17 1.84 2.60
C MET A 19 -5.59 2.40 2.59
N THR A 20 -6.52 1.78 1.88
CA THR A 20 -7.92 2.23 1.83
C THR A 20 -8.57 2.20 3.22
N ILE A 21 -8.36 1.13 3.98
CA ILE A 21 -8.91 1.01 5.35
C ILE A 21 -8.32 2.08 6.27
N LEU A 22 -7.01 2.28 6.24
CA LEU A 22 -6.34 3.31 7.04
C LEU A 22 -6.76 4.72 6.63
N PHE A 23 -7.00 4.95 5.33
CA PHE A 23 -7.48 6.22 4.81
C PHE A 23 -8.89 6.54 5.32
N PHE A 24 -9.81 5.57 5.26
CA PHE A 24 -11.15 5.72 5.85
C PHE A 24 -11.10 5.98 7.36
N ARG A 25 -10.21 5.29 8.08
CA ARG A 25 -10.02 5.53 9.52
C ARG A 25 -9.48 6.93 9.79
N ALA A 26 -8.48 7.38 9.04
CA ALA A 26 -7.88 8.71 9.18
C ALA A 26 -8.86 9.85 8.87
N LEU A 27 -9.84 9.62 7.99
CA LEU A 27 -10.93 10.57 7.74
C LEU A 27 -11.90 10.71 8.92
N LEU A 28 -12.20 9.60 9.59
CA LEU A 28 -13.13 9.58 10.73
C LEU A 28 -12.47 10.08 12.02
N PHE A 29 -11.19 9.74 12.23
CA PHE A 29 -10.42 10.12 13.41
C PHE A 29 -9.01 10.55 12.96
N PRO A 30 -8.81 11.84 12.65
CA PRO A 30 -7.52 12.32 12.15
C PRO A 30 -6.47 12.22 13.24
N ASN A 31 -5.57 11.24 13.09
CA ASN A 31 -4.41 11.06 13.95
C ASN A 31 -3.13 11.26 13.12
N ALA A 32 -2.17 12.01 13.66
CA ALA A 32 -0.91 12.29 12.98
C ALA A 32 -0.14 10.99 12.65
N LEU A 33 -0.27 9.96 13.49
CA LEU A 33 0.31 8.64 13.24
C LEU A 33 -0.32 7.94 12.04
N ASP A 34 -1.65 8.02 11.87
CA ASP A 34 -2.32 7.37 10.73
C ASP A 34 -1.91 8.03 9.40
N MET A 35 -1.72 9.36 9.39
CA MET A 35 -1.20 10.08 8.23
C MET A 35 0.26 9.69 7.90
N LEU A 36 1.11 9.53 8.91
CA LEU A 36 2.50 9.09 8.73
C LEU A 36 2.57 7.65 8.17
N VAL A 37 1.72 6.75 8.67
CA VAL A 37 1.62 5.37 8.17
C VAL A 37 1.14 5.34 6.71
N LEU A 38 0.13 6.14 6.36
CA LEU A 38 -0.34 6.28 4.98
C LEU A 38 0.76 6.78 4.03
N PHE A 39 1.58 7.73 4.49
CA PHE A 39 2.72 8.23 3.74
C PHE A 39 3.83 7.18 3.54
N LEU A 40 4.13 6.37 4.56
CA LEU A 40 5.06 5.25 4.43
C LEU A 40 4.55 4.19 3.45
N LEU A 41 3.27 3.82 3.55
CA LEU A 41 2.66 2.83 2.67
C LEU A 41 2.60 3.30 1.21
N SER A 42 2.31 4.59 0.99
CA SER A 42 2.33 5.16 -0.37
C SER A 42 3.73 5.15 -0.98
N PHE A 43 4.76 5.43 -0.19
CA PHE A 43 6.15 5.32 -0.61
C PHE A 43 6.53 3.88 -1.01
N VAL A 44 6.16 2.89 -0.20
CA VAL A 44 6.38 1.47 -0.51
C VAL A 44 5.69 1.08 -1.83
N LEU A 45 4.47 1.58 -2.06
CA LEU A 45 3.74 1.35 -3.31
C LEU A 45 4.46 1.95 -4.52
N LEU A 46 4.97 3.18 -4.39
CA LEU A 46 5.77 3.86 -5.41
C LEU A 46 7.04 3.08 -5.76
N VAL A 47 7.78 2.64 -4.74
CA VAL A 47 8.98 1.82 -4.93
C VAL A 47 8.62 0.51 -5.64
N MET A 48 7.54 -0.17 -5.24
CA MET A 48 7.08 -1.40 -5.92
C MET A 48 6.59 -1.18 -7.36
N PHE A 49 6.24 0.04 -7.74
CA PHE A 49 5.92 0.42 -9.12
C PHE A 49 7.18 0.72 -9.94
N ILE A 50 8.17 1.39 -9.35
CA ILE A 50 9.44 1.73 -10.00
C ILE A 50 10.32 0.49 -10.19
N SER A 51 10.38 -0.41 -9.21
CA SER A 51 11.26 -1.59 -9.23
C SER A 51 10.84 -2.66 -10.24
N ARG A 52 9.66 -2.55 -10.87
CA ARG A 52 9.24 -3.41 -11.97
C ARG A 52 8.32 -2.65 -12.93
N PRO A 53 8.80 -2.27 -14.13
CA PRO A 53 7.87 -1.98 -15.21
C PRO A 53 7.09 -3.28 -15.50
N LEU A 54 5.79 -3.12 -15.74
CA LEU A 54 4.83 -4.20 -16.04
C LEU A 54 5.37 -5.20 -17.06
#